data_AF-A0A353ZTG7-F1
#
_entry.id   AF-A0A353ZTG7-F1
#
_cell.length_a   1.000
_cell.length_b   1.000
_cell.length_c   1.000
_cell.angle_alpha   90.00
_cell.angle_beta   90.00
_cell.angle_gamma   90.00
#
_symmetry.space_group_name_H-M   'P 1'
#
loop_
_entity.id
_entity.type
_entity.pdbx_description
1 polymer ?
#
loop_
_entity_poly.entity_id
_entity_poly.type
_entity_poly.pdbx_seq_one_letter_code
_entity_poly.pdbx_strand_id
1 'polypeptide(L)'
;MTENPAARHYSKQQAGSLTTGDQLLLPDGERTAEILQVEFEPDDFGTPAVVLATLTGGGTIRIAAGSSVKILNTTVVDTTHDAEVPLPLAVVPSEEVEAAPEAPAVVVPPLPPIPPAVSGPSAEELARIPAPKGTPEAVVAAAAEAHPDDVGVLLLADKLAKGINFKSGSCLKDLSDLAHELFITLKDPDGALAVADLLNVLPFDGNPGRWASVEASLALSSYICRQDR
;
A
#
# COMPACT_ATOMS: atom_id res chain seq x y z
N MET A 1 -30.89 30.07 -23.38
CA MET A 1 -29.95 29.03 -23.78
C MET A 1 -28.75 29.13 -22.85
N THR A 2 -28.71 28.30 -21.82
CA THR A 2 -27.54 28.16 -20.93
C THR A 2 -27.19 26.69 -21.00
N GLU A 3 -26.26 26.35 -21.89
CA GLU A 3 -25.65 25.04 -21.93
C GLU A 3 -25.03 24.78 -20.56
N ASN A 4 -25.36 23.63 -19.97
CA ASN A 4 -24.75 23.12 -18.76
C ASN A 4 -23.47 22.38 -19.20
N PRO A 5 -22.26 22.94 -19.04
CA PRO A 5 -21.06 22.28 -19.53
C PRO A 5 -20.72 21.16 -18.55
N ALA A 6 -20.80 19.94 -19.06
CA ALA A 6 -20.25 18.69 -18.55
C ALA A 6 -19.58 18.80 -17.16
N ALA A 7 -20.15 18.11 -16.17
CA ALA A 7 -19.39 17.68 -15.00
C ALA A 7 -18.09 17.05 -15.55
N ARG A 8 -16.95 17.68 -15.29
CA ARG A 8 -15.65 17.22 -15.80
C ARG A 8 -15.46 15.78 -15.31
N HIS A 9 -15.64 14.82 -16.22
CA HIS A 9 -15.54 13.42 -15.89
C HIS A 9 -14.07 13.08 -15.80
N TYR A 10 -13.57 12.89 -14.58
CA TYR A 10 -12.22 12.41 -14.35
C TYR A 10 -12.24 10.90 -14.21
N SER A 11 -11.33 10.21 -14.88
CA SER A 11 -11.04 8.79 -14.62
C SER A 11 -9.72 8.64 -13.88
N LYS A 12 -9.60 7.57 -13.09
CA LYS A 12 -8.32 7.17 -12.51
C LYS A 12 -7.55 6.36 -13.55
N GLN A 13 -6.31 6.74 -13.81
CA GLN A 13 -5.39 6.04 -14.70
C GLN A 13 -4.11 5.69 -13.95
N GLN A 14 -3.53 4.53 -14.25
CA GLN A 14 -2.21 4.17 -13.74
C GLN A 14 -1.17 5.15 -14.31
N ALA A 15 -0.30 5.68 -13.45
CA ALA A 15 0.72 6.64 -13.85
C ALA A 15 1.65 6.05 -14.91
N GLY A 16 1.98 4.76 -14.79
CA GLY A 16 2.75 4.01 -15.79
C GLY A 16 2.11 3.93 -17.18
N SER A 17 0.82 4.27 -17.32
CA SER A 17 0.08 4.25 -18.59
C SER A 17 -0.15 5.66 -19.15
N LEU A 18 0.45 6.71 -18.58
CA LEU A 18 0.32 8.07 -19.09
C LEU A 18 0.99 8.21 -20.46
N THR A 19 0.35 8.97 -21.33
CA THR A 19 0.83 9.27 -22.68
C THR A 19 0.77 10.76 -22.98
N THR A 20 1.54 11.19 -23.97
CA THR A 20 1.41 12.56 -24.51
C THR A 20 -0.03 12.81 -24.99
N GLY A 21 -0.58 13.95 -24.64
CA GLY A 21 -1.97 14.33 -24.91
C GLY A 21 -2.94 14.08 -23.74
N ASP A 22 -2.55 13.26 -22.75
CA ASP A 22 -3.37 13.07 -21.55
C ASP A 22 -3.49 14.39 -20.78
N GLN A 23 -4.72 14.70 -20.33
CA GLN A 23 -5.00 15.93 -19.61
C GLN A 23 -5.08 15.65 -18.11
N LEU A 24 -3.95 15.87 -17.43
CA LEU A 24 -3.72 15.53 -16.03
C LEU A 24 -4.34 16.57 -15.09
N LEU A 25 -5.06 16.13 -14.04
CA LEU A 25 -5.42 16.99 -12.92
C LEU A 25 -4.19 17.25 -12.04
N LEU A 26 -3.85 18.51 -11.82
CA LEU A 26 -2.68 18.91 -11.05
C LEU A 26 -2.89 18.67 -9.55
N PRO A 27 -1.81 18.62 -8.75
CA PRO A 27 -1.88 18.38 -7.30
C PRO A 27 -2.71 19.40 -6.52
N ASP A 28 -2.98 20.58 -7.09
CA ASP A 28 -3.89 21.58 -6.50
C ASP A 28 -5.37 21.18 -6.55
N GLY A 29 -5.72 20.14 -7.32
CA GLY A 29 -7.08 19.61 -7.42
C GLY A 29 -8.04 20.41 -8.29
N GLU A 30 -7.61 21.55 -8.84
CA GLU A 30 -8.48 22.51 -9.55
C GLU A 30 -8.07 22.68 -11.02
N ARG A 31 -6.76 22.69 -11.29
CA ARG A 31 -6.21 22.94 -12.62
C ARG A 31 -5.89 21.64 -13.33
N THR A 32 -6.02 21.67 -14.65
CA THR A 32 -5.55 20.59 -15.53
C THR A 32 -4.44 21.09 -16.44
N ALA A 33 -3.55 20.20 -16.85
CA ALA A 33 -2.55 20.47 -17.87
C ALA A 33 -2.37 19.26 -18.78
N GLU A 34 -2.14 19.50 -20.05
CA GLU A 34 -1.85 18.46 -21.03
C GLU A 34 -0.38 18.04 -20.92
N ILE A 35 -0.15 16.73 -20.99
CA ILE A 35 1.17 16.12 -21.01
C ILE A 35 1.76 16.26 -22.41
N LEU A 36 2.90 16.95 -22.53
CA LEU A 36 3.65 17.07 -23.78
C LEU A 36 4.65 15.92 -23.96
N GLN A 37 5.25 15.47 -22.86
CA GLN A 37 6.28 14.44 -22.89
C GLN A 37 6.22 13.61 -21.62
N VAL A 38 6.44 12.30 -21.77
CA VAL A 38 6.54 11.34 -20.68
C VAL A 38 7.89 10.65 -20.75
N GLU A 39 8.63 10.67 -19.65
CA GLU A 39 9.85 9.90 -19.47
C GLU A 39 9.69 8.98 -18.26
N PHE A 40 10.38 7.85 -18.28
CA PHE A 40 10.38 6.87 -17.20
C PHE A 40 11.78 6.79 -16.60
N GLU A 41 11.88 7.09 -15.31
CA GLU A 41 13.07 6.89 -14.50
C GLU A 41 12.99 5.48 -13.88
N PRO A 42 13.88 4.55 -14.25
CA PRO A 42 13.90 3.22 -13.65
C PRO A 42 14.47 3.26 -12.24
N ASP A 43 14.08 2.28 -11.40
CA ASP A 43 14.78 1.97 -10.15
C ASP A 43 16.11 1.25 -10.42
N ASP A 44 16.81 0.93 -9.33
CA ASP A 44 18.06 0.16 -9.35
C ASP A 44 17.91 -1.26 -9.95
N PHE A 45 16.67 -1.74 -10.11
CA PHE A 45 16.34 -3.03 -10.71
C PHE A 45 15.88 -2.90 -12.18
N GLY A 46 15.92 -1.70 -12.76
CA GLY A 46 15.50 -1.45 -14.14
C GLY A 46 13.99 -1.36 -14.35
N THR A 47 13.19 -1.37 -13.28
CA THR A 47 11.73 -1.24 -13.34
C THR A 47 11.34 0.24 -13.30
N PRO A 48 10.39 0.72 -14.12
CA PRO A 48 9.93 2.11 -14.03
C PRO A 48 9.48 2.46 -12.61
N ALA A 49 10.15 3.42 -11.98
CA ALA A 49 9.88 3.83 -10.61
C ALA A 49 9.20 5.20 -10.57
N VAL A 50 9.67 6.14 -11.40
CA VAL A 50 9.14 7.50 -11.49
C VAL A 50 8.78 7.82 -12.93
N VAL A 51 7.59 8.39 -13.11
CA VAL A 51 7.12 8.98 -14.35
C VAL A 51 7.37 10.48 -14.27
N LEU A 52 8.15 11.00 -15.22
CA LEU A 52 8.40 12.43 -15.40
C LEU A 52 7.51 12.92 -16.53
N ALA A 53 6.47 13.67 -16.20
CA ALA A 53 5.56 14.24 -17.20
C ALA A 53 5.82 15.75 -17.34
N THR A 54 6.25 16.18 -18.53
CA THR A 54 6.38 17.60 -18.89
C THR A 54 5.06 18.11 -19.40
N LEU A 55 4.58 19.23 -18.85
CA LEU A 55 3.25 19.77 -19.09
C LEU A 55 3.31 20.99 -20.03
N THR A 56 2.18 21.33 -20.66
CA THR A 56 2.05 22.52 -21.53
C THR A 56 2.43 23.85 -20.86
N GLY A 57 2.40 23.92 -19.52
CA GLY A 57 2.87 25.07 -18.74
C GLY A 57 4.39 25.13 -18.52
N GLY A 58 5.17 24.22 -19.12
CA GLY A 58 6.63 24.14 -18.99
C GLY A 58 7.13 23.52 -17.68
N GLY A 59 6.24 23.16 -16.77
CA GLY A 59 6.58 22.43 -15.55
C GLY A 59 6.66 20.92 -15.77
N THR A 60 7.49 20.25 -14.98
CA THR A 60 7.58 18.79 -14.93
C THR A 60 7.01 18.29 -13.61
N ILE A 61 6.16 17.27 -13.66
CA ILE A 61 5.64 16.58 -12.47
C ILE A 61 6.29 15.19 -12.35
N ARG A 62 6.68 14.82 -11.12
CA ARG A 62 7.21 13.49 -10.78
C ARG A 62 6.10 12.67 -10.14
N ILE A 63 5.80 11.52 -10.69
CA ILE A 63 4.71 10.64 -10.23
C ILE A 63 5.28 9.24 -10.04
N ALA A 64 4.98 8.56 -8.94
CA ALA A 64 5.38 7.17 -8.76
C ALA A 64 4.67 6.27 -9.79
N ALA A 65 5.40 5.41 -10.50
CA ALA A 65 4.86 4.62 -11.61
C ALA A 65 3.71 3.69 -11.22
N GLY A 66 3.72 3.15 -9.99
CA GLY A 66 2.66 2.30 -9.43
C GLY A 66 1.47 3.07 -8.81
N SER A 67 1.45 4.40 -8.91
CA SER A 67 0.34 5.22 -8.41
C SER A 67 -0.74 5.45 -9.46
N SER A 68 -1.91 5.92 -9.04
CA SER A 68 -2.97 6.34 -9.95
C SER A 68 -3.14 7.85 -9.90
N VAL A 69 -3.34 8.45 -11.08
CA VAL A 69 -3.64 9.87 -11.25
C VAL A 69 -5.02 10.06 -11.86
N LYS A 70 -5.54 11.28 -11.79
CA LYS A 70 -6.82 11.65 -12.42
C LYS A 70 -6.54 12.32 -13.76
N ILE A 71 -7.13 11.79 -14.82
CA ILE A 71 -7.13 12.40 -16.15
C ILE A 71 -8.53 12.86 -16.53
N LEU A 72 -8.63 13.93 -17.32
CA LEU A 72 -9.90 14.37 -17.86
C LEU A 72 -10.31 13.46 -19.03
N ASN A 73 -11.50 12.85 -18.93
CA ASN A 73 -12.08 12.08 -20.02
C ASN A 73 -12.48 13.03 -21.15
N THR A 74 -11.58 13.22 -22.10
CA THR A 74 -11.91 13.88 -23.36
C THR A 74 -12.43 12.78 -24.28
N THR A 75 -13.75 12.59 -24.34
CA THR A 75 -14.35 11.67 -25.31
C THR A 75 -14.07 12.20 -26.73
N VAL A 76 -13.06 11.63 -27.38
CA VAL A 76 -13.01 11.57 -28.84
C VAL A 76 -13.31 10.13 -29.21
N VAL A 77 -14.53 9.90 -29.72
CA VAL A 77 -15.01 8.62 -30.21
C VAL A 77 -14.26 8.28 -31.49
N ASP A 78 -13.61 7.11 -31.57
CA ASP A 78 -13.93 6.09 -32.59
C ASP A 78 -13.15 4.80 -32.35
N THR A 79 -13.86 3.74 -31.95
CA THR A 79 -13.73 2.40 -32.53
C THR A 79 -14.90 1.58 -32.02
N THR A 80 -15.97 1.63 -32.82
CA THR A 80 -16.97 0.59 -32.92
C THR A 80 -16.29 -0.77 -33.09
N HIS A 81 -16.57 -1.73 -32.20
CA HIS A 81 -16.71 -3.16 -32.51
C HIS A 81 -17.57 -3.76 -31.38
N ASP A 82 -18.87 -3.52 -31.54
CA ASP A 82 -19.92 -4.25 -30.85
C ASP A 82 -20.13 -5.56 -31.62
N ALA A 83 -19.86 -6.68 -30.97
CA ALA A 83 -20.25 -7.99 -31.46
C ALA A 83 -20.36 -8.95 -30.28
N GLU A 84 -21.45 -8.82 -29.53
CA GLU A 84 -22.06 -9.96 -28.86
C GLU A 84 -22.33 -11.06 -29.90
N VAL A 85 -21.72 -12.24 -29.74
CA VAL A 85 -22.24 -13.49 -30.31
C VAL A 85 -22.13 -14.59 -29.25
N PRO A 86 -23.18 -15.42 -29.07
CA PRO A 86 -23.48 -16.12 -27.83
C PRO A 86 -22.73 -17.45 -27.69
N LEU A 87 -22.58 -17.89 -26.44
CA LEU A 87 -22.14 -19.24 -26.08
C LEU A 87 -23.14 -20.29 -26.61
N PRO A 88 -22.73 -21.26 -27.46
CA PRO A 88 -23.53 -22.44 -27.71
C PRO A 88 -23.15 -23.53 -26.70
N LEU A 89 -24.11 -23.93 -25.86
CA LEU A 89 -24.15 -25.29 -25.35
C LEU A 89 -24.34 -26.24 -26.55
N ALA A 90 -23.53 -27.29 -26.66
CA ALA A 90 -23.98 -28.68 -26.51
C ALA A 90 -22.96 -29.70 -27.05
N VAL A 91 -23.12 -30.90 -26.47
CA VAL A 91 -22.77 -32.24 -26.98
C VAL A 91 -21.40 -32.80 -26.56
N VAL A 92 -21.46 -33.57 -25.47
CA VAL A 92 -20.59 -34.73 -25.25
C VAL A 92 -20.99 -35.87 -26.21
N PRO A 93 -20.01 -36.52 -26.83
CA PRO A 93 -20.03 -37.97 -26.92
C PRO A 93 -18.71 -38.59 -26.46
N SER A 94 -18.85 -39.79 -25.90
CA SER A 94 -17.80 -40.63 -25.32
C SER A 94 -17.09 -41.48 -26.37
N GLU A 95 -15.89 -41.96 -25.97
CA GLU A 95 -15.10 -43.10 -26.48
C GLU A 95 -14.32 -42.92 -27.80
N GLU A 96 -12.99 -42.81 -27.70
CA GLU A 96 -12.05 -43.92 -27.98
C GLU A 96 -10.58 -43.49 -27.77
N VAL A 97 -9.75 -44.47 -27.45
CA VAL A 97 -8.34 -44.35 -27.03
C VAL A 97 -7.46 -44.19 -28.26
N GLU A 98 -6.73 -43.07 -28.38
CA GLU A 98 -5.59 -42.96 -29.30
C GLU A 98 -4.52 -41.99 -28.75
N ALA A 99 -3.26 -42.35 -29.00
CA ALA A 99 -2.07 -41.95 -28.27
C ALA A 99 -1.82 -40.44 -28.14
N ALA A 100 -1.43 -40.00 -26.94
CA ALA A 100 -1.05 -38.63 -26.65
C ALA A 100 0.22 -38.20 -27.42
N PRO A 101 0.19 -37.07 -28.14
CA PRO A 101 1.39 -36.46 -28.71
C PRO A 101 2.24 -35.82 -27.60
N GLU A 102 3.56 -35.88 -27.76
CA GLU A 102 4.55 -35.27 -26.86
C GLU A 102 4.23 -33.79 -26.60
N ALA A 103 4.20 -33.42 -25.32
CA ALA A 103 4.02 -32.04 -24.89
C ALA A 103 5.18 -31.17 -25.38
N PRO A 104 4.93 -29.97 -25.91
CA PRO A 104 5.99 -29.04 -26.28
C PRO A 104 6.77 -28.65 -25.02
N ALA A 105 8.09 -28.69 -25.12
CA ALA A 105 9.01 -28.34 -24.05
C ALA A 105 8.66 -26.95 -23.49
N VAL A 106 8.32 -26.91 -22.20
CA VAL A 106 8.11 -25.67 -21.45
C VAL A 106 9.46 -24.93 -21.42
N VAL A 107 9.56 -23.87 -22.22
CA VAL A 107 10.67 -22.92 -22.12
C VAL A 107 10.49 -22.17 -20.81
N VAL A 108 11.17 -22.63 -19.75
CA VAL A 108 11.27 -21.90 -18.50
C VAL A 108 12.17 -20.69 -18.76
N PRO A 109 11.66 -19.45 -18.67
CA PRO A 109 12.52 -18.27 -18.74
C PRO A 109 13.57 -18.37 -17.63
N PRO A 110 14.84 -18.05 -17.91
CA PRO A 110 15.87 -18.07 -16.88
C PRO A 110 15.42 -17.22 -15.69
N LEU A 111 15.55 -17.79 -14.49
CA LEU A 111 15.21 -17.09 -13.26
C LEU A 111 15.99 -15.76 -13.25
N PRO A 112 15.31 -14.61 -13.02
CA PRO A 112 15.99 -13.33 -12.98
C PRO A 112 17.16 -13.40 -11.99
N PRO A 113 18.26 -12.65 -12.26
CA PRO A 113 19.39 -12.61 -11.35
C PRO A 113 18.89 -12.27 -9.95
N ILE A 114 19.35 -13.05 -8.97
CA ILE A 114 19.03 -12.81 -7.56
C ILE A 114 19.41 -11.35 -7.29
N PRO A 115 18.47 -10.50 -6.85
CA PRO A 115 18.78 -9.12 -6.52
C PRO A 115 19.96 -9.12 -5.55
N PRO A 116 20.92 -8.18 -5.67
CA PRO A 116 22.02 -8.08 -4.71
C PRO A 116 21.41 -8.13 -3.32
N ALA A 117 21.92 -9.02 -2.47
CA ALA A 117 21.46 -9.12 -1.10
C ALA A 117 21.60 -7.71 -0.51
N VAL A 118 20.48 -7.00 -0.35
CA VAL A 118 20.44 -5.77 0.42
C VAL A 118 20.90 -6.23 1.78
N SER A 119 22.14 -5.89 2.11
CA SER A 119 22.67 -6.17 3.43
C SER A 119 21.80 -5.35 4.34
N GLY A 120 20.92 -6.04 5.08
CA GLY A 120 20.12 -5.42 6.11
C GLY A 120 21.03 -4.65 7.09
N PRO A 121 20.44 -3.85 7.98
CA PRO A 121 21.20 -3.13 8.99
C PRO A 121 22.23 -4.06 9.64
N SER A 122 23.47 -3.56 9.73
CA SER A 122 24.58 -4.29 10.32
C SER A 122 24.25 -4.71 11.75
N ALA A 123 24.96 -5.73 12.27
CA ALA A 123 24.77 -6.18 13.65
C ALA A 123 24.99 -5.03 14.66
N GLU A 124 25.89 -4.08 14.35
CA GLU A 124 26.11 -2.87 15.15
C GLU A 124 24.92 -1.91 15.12
N GLU A 125 24.25 -1.77 13.98
CA GLU A 125 23.03 -0.96 13.86
C GLU A 125 21.84 -1.58 14.58
N LEU A 126 21.67 -2.90 14.45
CA LEU A 126 20.64 -3.65 15.20
C LEU A 126 20.88 -3.61 16.72
N ALA A 127 22.14 -3.58 17.16
CA ALA A 127 22.49 -3.46 18.58
C ALA A 127 22.10 -2.10 19.19
N ARG A 128 21.80 -1.07 18.37
CA ARG A 128 21.26 0.22 18.85
C ARG A 128 19.77 0.16 19.15
N ILE A 129 19.06 -0.87 18.70
CA ILE A 129 17.64 -1.06 18.99
C ILE A 129 17.52 -1.40 20.48
N PRO A 130 16.83 -0.58 21.29
CA PRO A 130 16.60 -0.89 22.69
C PRO A 130 15.88 -2.23 22.83
N ALA A 131 16.31 -3.05 23.80
CA ALA A 131 15.58 -4.26 24.12
C ALA A 131 14.16 -3.88 24.59
N PRO A 132 13.11 -4.61 24.16
CA PRO A 132 11.76 -4.37 24.62
C PRO A 132 11.70 -4.45 26.14
N LYS A 133 11.07 -3.46 26.77
CA LYS A 133 10.93 -3.41 28.23
C LYS A 133 9.83 -4.36 28.67
N GLY A 134 10.22 -5.49 29.27
CA GLY A 134 9.28 -6.43 29.87
C GLY A 134 8.50 -7.26 28.85
N THR A 135 7.39 -7.86 29.29
CA THR A 135 6.50 -8.62 28.42
C THR A 135 5.53 -7.68 27.68
N PRO A 136 5.02 -8.07 26.50
CA PRO A 136 3.99 -7.29 25.80
C PRO A 136 2.79 -6.95 26.70
N GLU A 137 2.37 -7.90 27.54
CA GLU A 137 1.26 -7.70 28.49
C GLU A 137 1.60 -6.66 29.55
N ALA A 138 2.85 -6.61 30.00
CA ALA A 138 3.29 -5.60 30.97
C ALA A 138 3.29 -4.18 30.38
N VAL A 139 3.61 -4.05 29.08
CA VAL A 139 3.53 -2.76 28.38
C VAL A 139 2.08 -2.28 28.30
N VAL A 140 1.16 -3.17 27.93
CA VAL A 140 -0.28 -2.84 27.88
C VAL A 140 -0.83 -2.52 29.27
N ALA A 141 -0.41 -3.27 30.30
CA ALA A 141 -0.80 -2.97 31.68
C ALA A 141 -0.28 -1.60 32.14
N ALA A 142 0.96 -1.25 31.80
CA ALA A 142 1.52 0.07 32.12
C ALA A 142 0.75 1.21 31.44
N ALA A 143 0.28 1.01 30.20
CA ALA A 143 -0.58 1.99 29.53
C ALA A 143 -1.91 2.17 30.26
N ALA A 144 -2.54 1.09 30.73
CA ALA A 144 -3.78 1.15 31.50
C ALA A 144 -3.58 1.81 32.89
N GLU A 145 -2.45 1.54 33.56
CA GLU A 145 -2.10 2.17 34.83
C GLU A 145 -1.82 3.67 34.68
N ALA A 146 -1.23 4.09 33.55
CA ALA A 146 -0.98 5.50 33.25
C ALA A 146 -2.26 6.28 32.96
N HIS A 147 -3.30 5.62 32.43
CA HIS A 147 -4.57 6.23 32.02
C HIS A 147 -5.78 5.55 32.68
N PRO A 148 -5.93 5.63 34.02
CA PRO A 148 -6.95 4.89 34.75
C PRO A 148 -8.39 5.39 34.52
N ASP A 149 -8.54 6.60 33.98
CA ASP A 149 -9.85 7.21 33.73
C ASP A 149 -10.31 7.06 32.28
N ASP A 150 -9.47 6.54 31.37
CA ASP A 150 -9.81 6.40 29.97
C ASP A 150 -10.44 5.04 29.65
N VAL A 151 -11.74 5.05 29.35
CA VAL A 151 -12.50 3.83 29.07
C VAL A 151 -12.01 3.12 27.82
N GLY A 152 -11.53 3.85 26.80
CA GLY A 152 -11.03 3.27 25.56
C GLY A 152 -9.78 2.42 25.80
N VAL A 153 -8.80 3.00 26.50
CA VAL A 153 -7.57 2.33 26.94
C VAL A 153 -7.90 1.13 27.83
N LEU A 154 -8.76 1.28 28.83
CA LEU A 154 -9.10 0.18 29.74
C LEU A 154 -9.77 -1.00 29.01
N LEU A 155 -10.66 -0.73 28.05
CA LEU A 155 -11.32 -1.78 27.27
C LEU A 155 -10.35 -2.52 26.34
N LEU A 156 -9.43 -1.79 25.69
CA LEU A 156 -8.40 -2.39 24.86
C LEU A 156 -7.41 -3.20 25.70
N ALA A 157 -7.00 -2.65 26.85
CA ALA A 157 -6.11 -3.32 27.78
C ALA A 157 -6.72 -4.61 28.36
N ASP A 158 -8.00 -4.63 28.75
CA ASP A 158 -8.67 -5.85 29.24
C ASP A 158 -8.79 -6.93 28.15
N LYS A 159 -8.99 -6.54 26.88
CA LYS A 159 -8.97 -7.49 25.77
C LYS A 159 -7.59 -8.11 25.60
N LEU A 160 -6.54 -7.29 25.65
CA LEU A 160 -5.15 -7.70 25.41
C LEU A 160 -4.54 -8.43 26.61
N ALA A 161 -4.97 -8.15 27.85
CA ALA A 161 -4.50 -8.80 29.07
C ALA A 161 -4.81 -10.30 29.14
N LYS A 162 -5.77 -10.79 28.34
CA LYS A 162 -6.11 -12.22 28.20
C LYS A 162 -5.04 -13.02 27.45
N GLY A 163 -4.04 -12.35 26.87
CA GLY A 163 -2.89 -12.92 26.20
C GLY A 163 -2.71 -12.33 24.80
N ILE A 164 -1.50 -11.85 24.49
CA ILE A 164 -1.22 -11.21 23.21
C ILE A 164 -0.76 -12.26 22.20
N ASN A 165 -1.59 -12.48 21.17
CA ASN A 165 -1.27 -13.38 20.06
C ASN A 165 -0.86 -12.60 18.81
N PHE A 166 0.44 -12.51 18.55
CA PHE A 166 0.99 -11.81 17.38
C PHE A 166 0.64 -12.43 16.03
N LYS A 167 0.10 -13.66 16.00
CA LYS A 167 -0.43 -14.29 14.77
C LYS A 167 -1.88 -13.90 14.48
N SER A 168 -2.58 -13.27 15.43
CA SER A 168 -3.96 -12.85 15.30
C SER A 168 -4.07 -11.43 14.78
N GLY A 169 -4.73 -11.24 13.63
CA GLY A 169 -4.97 -9.89 13.11
C GLY A 169 -5.82 -9.01 14.03
N SER A 170 -6.73 -9.59 14.81
CA SER A 170 -7.52 -8.81 15.78
C SER A 170 -6.65 -8.27 16.92
N CYS A 171 -5.70 -9.05 17.43
CA CYS A 171 -4.78 -8.60 18.47
C CYS A 171 -3.84 -7.50 17.94
N LEU A 172 -3.35 -7.64 16.70
CA LEU A 172 -2.53 -6.60 16.08
C LEU A 172 -3.32 -5.30 15.89
N LYS A 173 -4.60 -5.42 15.52
CA LYS A 173 -5.50 -4.27 15.41
C LYS A 173 -5.74 -3.62 16.77
N ASP A 174 -6.08 -4.38 17.80
CA ASP A 174 -6.30 -3.83 19.15
C ASP A 174 -5.03 -3.12 19.69
N LEU A 175 -3.83 -3.66 19.44
CA LEU A 175 -2.56 -3.00 19.80
C LEU A 175 -2.34 -1.69 19.01
N SER A 176 -2.58 -1.71 17.70
CA SER A 176 -2.47 -0.52 16.85
C SER A 176 -3.47 0.55 17.28
N ASP A 177 -4.72 0.17 17.55
CA ASP A 177 -5.78 1.08 18.00
C ASP A 177 -5.42 1.68 19.38
N LEU A 178 -4.85 0.88 20.30
CA LEU A 178 -4.36 1.36 21.59
C LEU A 178 -3.24 2.40 21.42
N ALA A 179 -2.24 2.13 20.57
CA ALA A 179 -1.15 3.08 20.32
C ALA A 179 -1.68 4.42 19.74
N HIS A 180 -2.66 4.35 18.85
CA HIS A 180 -3.28 5.55 18.27
C HIS A 180 -4.11 6.32 19.30
N GLU A 181 -4.86 5.63 20.17
CA GLU A 181 -5.64 6.28 21.24
C GLU A 181 -4.73 7.05 22.21
N LEU A 182 -3.64 6.39 22.66
CA LEU A 182 -2.63 6.99 23.53
C LEU A 182 -2.03 8.26 22.89
N PHE A 183 -1.68 8.22 21.62
CA PHE A 183 -1.06 9.36 20.97
C PHE A 183 -2.06 10.47 20.59
N ILE A 184 -3.14 10.11 19.91
CA ILE A 184 -4.05 11.08 19.29
C ILE A 184 -4.96 11.71 20.34
N THR A 185 -5.57 10.91 21.20
CA THR A 185 -6.54 11.37 22.20
C THR A 185 -5.83 11.83 23.46
N LEU A 186 -4.95 10.99 24.00
CA LEU A 186 -4.37 11.20 25.33
C LEU A 186 -3.07 11.99 25.34
N LYS A 187 -2.51 12.26 24.15
CA LYS A 187 -1.24 13.00 23.99
C LYS A 187 -0.09 12.38 24.78
N ASP A 188 -0.07 11.05 24.85
CA ASP A 188 0.96 10.25 25.49
C ASP A 188 1.86 9.60 24.41
N PRO A 189 2.91 10.31 23.93
CA PRO A 189 3.82 9.77 22.93
C PRO A 189 4.67 8.62 23.46
N ASP A 190 5.05 8.66 24.74
CA ASP A 190 5.91 7.64 25.35
C ASP A 190 5.18 6.29 25.47
N GLY A 191 3.95 6.32 25.99
CA GLY A 191 3.08 5.15 26.05
C GLY A 191 2.72 4.63 24.66
N ALA A 192 2.41 5.53 23.73
CA ALA A 192 2.11 5.15 22.35
C ALA A 192 3.28 4.46 21.65
N LEU A 193 4.51 4.98 21.78
CA LEU A 193 5.72 4.36 21.23
C LEU A 193 5.98 2.99 21.86
N ALA A 194 5.85 2.87 23.19
CA ALA A 194 6.05 1.60 23.87
C ALA A 194 5.10 0.51 23.35
N VAL A 195 3.83 0.84 23.11
CA VAL A 195 2.85 -0.10 22.52
C VAL A 195 3.14 -0.36 21.03
N ALA A 196 3.45 0.67 20.25
CA ALA A 196 3.73 0.55 18.82
C ALA A 196 4.98 -0.32 18.54
N ASP A 197 5.99 -0.27 19.41
CA ASP A 197 7.21 -1.08 19.29
C ASP A 197 6.95 -2.59 19.36
N LEU A 198 5.86 -3.02 20.02
CA LEU A 198 5.43 -4.42 19.99
C LEU A 198 5.06 -4.89 18.58
N LEU A 199 4.62 -3.98 17.71
CA LEU A 199 4.24 -4.24 16.33
C LEU A 199 5.41 -3.98 15.36
N ASN A 200 6.23 -2.96 15.61
CA ASN A 200 7.33 -2.55 14.73
C ASN A 200 8.41 -3.62 14.52
N VAL A 201 8.52 -4.59 15.43
CA VAL A 201 9.48 -5.70 15.35
C VAL A 201 8.97 -6.89 14.53
N LEU A 202 7.71 -6.87 14.09
CA LEU A 202 7.11 -8.00 13.37
C LEU A 202 7.48 -7.97 11.88
N PRO A 203 7.95 -9.09 11.31
CA PRO A 203 8.23 -9.16 9.88
C PRO A 203 6.92 -9.23 9.07
N PHE A 204 6.99 -8.81 7.80
CA PHE A 204 5.93 -9.11 6.86
C PHE A 204 5.79 -10.62 6.66
N ASP A 205 4.57 -11.13 6.78
CA ASP A 205 4.27 -12.56 6.78
C ASP A 205 3.46 -13.02 5.56
N GLY A 206 3.26 -12.14 4.58
CA GLY A 206 2.46 -12.41 3.39
C GLY A 206 0.97 -12.11 3.54
N ASN A 207 0.48 -11.63 4.69
CA ASN A 207 -0.93 -11.29 4.91
C ASN A 207 -1.14 -9.76 4.96
N PRO A 208 -1.68 -9.13 3.90
CA PRO A 208 -1.90 -7.68 3.87
C PRO A 208 -2.84 -7.17 4.97
N GLY A 209 -3.85 -7.96 5.35
CA GLY A 209 -4.81 -7.55 6.38
C GLY A 209 -4.19 -7.46 7.77
N ARG A 210 -3.22 -8.33 8.07
CA ARG A 210 -2.42 -8.24 9.31
C ARG A 210 -1.35 -7.16 9.21
N TRP A 211 -0.75 -7.02 8.03
CA TRP A 211 0.28 -6.03 7.76
C TRP A 211 -0.22 -4.60 7.99
N ALA A 212 -1.48 -4.30 7.66
CA ALA A 212 -2.05 -2.96 7.85
C ALA A 212 -1.87 -2.39 9.28
N SER A 213 -2.00 -3.23 10.32
CA SER A 213 -1.77 -2.80 11.72
C SER A 213 -0.30 -2.52 12.03
N VAL A 214 0.60 -3.32 11.45
CA VAL A 214 2.06 -3.12 11.59
C VAL A 214 2.49 -1.85 10.85
N GLU A 215 2.02 -1.67 9.61
CA GLU A 215 2.27 -0.48 8.80
C GLU A 215 1.76 0.79 9.48
N ALA A 216 0.56 0.77 10.05
CA ALA A 216 0.01 1.90 10.81
C ALA A 216 0.89 2.26 12.03
N SER A 217 1.41 1.25 12.74
CA SER A 217 2.27 1.45 13.91
C SER A 217 3.66 1.99 13.53
N LEU A 218 4.23 1.52 12.42
CA LEU A 218 5.46 2.05 11.86
C LEU A 218 5.29 3.51 11.43
N ALA A 219 4.17 3.84 10.77
CA ALA A 219 3.84 5.21 10.38
C ALA A 219 3.69 6.13 11.60
N LEU A 220 2.97 5.68 12.64
CA LEU A 220 2.81 6.40 13.89
C LEU A 220 4.17 6.65 14.58
N SER A 221 4.99 5.60 14.71
CA SER A 221 6.30 5.69 15.37
C SER A 221 7.24 6.63 14.62
N SER A 222 7.27 6.54 13.28
CA SER A 222 8.02 7.45 12.42
C SER A 222 7.57 8.90 12.58
N TYR A 223 6.27 9.14 12.70
CA TYR A 223 5.72 10.47 12.95
C TYR A 223 6.15 11.01 14.31
N ILE A 224 5.99 10.25 15.40
CA ILE A 224 6.36 10.65 16.77
C ILE A 224 7.86 10.97 16.83
N CYS A 225 8.72 10.06 16.39
CA CYS A 225 10.17 10.25 16.36
C CYS A 225 10.63 11.46 15.52
N ARG A 226 9.82 11.90 14.55
CA ARG A 226 10.08 13.12 13.79
C ARG A 226 9.69 14.39 14.55
N GLN A 227 8.67 14.34 15.40
CA GLN A 227 8.26 15.49 16.21
C GLN A 227 9.24 15.77 17.36
N ASP A 228 9.92 14.75 17.88
CA ASP A 228 10.88 14.87 19.00
C ASP A 228 12.28 15.37 18.57
N ARG A 229 12.40 15.97 17.37
CA ARG A 229 13.66 16.54 16.84
C ARG A 229 13.74 18.06 16.97
#